data_AF-M0AY61-F1
#
_entry.id   AF-M0AY61-F1
#
_cell.length_a   1.000
_cell.length_b   1.000
_cell.length_c   1.000
_cell.angle_alpha   90.00
_cell.angle_beta   90.00
_cell.angle_gamma   90.00
#
_symmetry.space_group_name_H-M   'P 1'
#
loop_
_entity.id
_entity.type
_entity.pdbx_description
1 polymer ?
#
loop_
_entity_poly.entity_id
_entity_poly.type
_entity_poly.pdbx_seq_one_letter_code
_entity_poly.pdbx_strand_id
1 'polypeptide(L)'
;MGLLDALFRSNEILGIAEETLEFAMESSEASHPNEYMGFLRGTEAERLGLERDGLVITDVLVVPGTESNSVSATVKTSQIPNDVKALGSVHSHPNGVISPSSADLQTFGRGSVHIIIGAPYRQHDWKAFDSQGKRTTLNVIDVDLPETEDFFDFTQADIDEELR
;
A
#
# COMPACT_ATOMS: atom_id res chain seq x y z
N MET A 1 -17.59 21.07 -25.80
CA MET A 1 -16.38 20.25 -25.66
C MET A 1 -15.66 20.79 -24.44
N GLY A 2 -15.95 20.19 -23.29
CA GLY A 2 -15.91 20.86 -21.99
C GLY A 2 -14.51 20.89 -21.39
N LEU A 3 -14.10 22.07 -20.93
CA LEU A 3 -12.90 22.38 -20.14
C LEU A 3 -12.88 21.72 -18.74
N LEU A 4 -13.70 20.69 -18.51
CA LEU A 4 -13.92 20.03 -17.21
C LEU A 4 -13.41 18.58 -17.15
N ASP A 5 -13.07 17.98 -18.29
CA ASP A 5 -12.49 16.62 -18.31
C ASP A 5 -11.05 16.57 -17.77
N ALA A 6 -10.38 17.72 -17.63
CA ALA A 6 -9.01 17.81 -17.13
C ALA A 6 -8.88 17.68 -15.58
N LEU A 7 -10.00 17.59 -14.85
CA LEU A 7 -10.00 17.62 -13.38
C LEU A 7 -10.35 16.28 -12.71
N PHE A 8 -10.53 15.22 -13.49
CA PHE A 8 -10.64 13.86 -12.97
C PHE A 8 -9.61 12.97 -13.66
N ARG A 9 -8.32 13.16 -13.34
CA ARG A 9 -7.40 12.02 -13.42
C ARG A 9 -7.99 10.97 -12.48
N SER A 10 -8.45 9.86 -13.04
CA SER A 10 -9.00 8.75 -12.27
C SER A 10 -7.94 8.29 -11.27
N ASN A 11 -8.15 8.59 -9.98
CA ASN A 11 -7.46 7.94 -8.86
C ASN A 11 -7.85 6.44 -8.74
N GLU A 12 -8.20 5.80 -9.86
CA GLU A 12 -8.59 4.41 -9.90
C GLU A 12 -7.35 3.54 -9.67
N ILE A 13 -7.46 2.65 -8.69
CA ILE A 13 -6.43 1.65 -8.41
C ILE A 13 -6.67 0.48 -9.35
N LEU A 14 -5.76 0.28 -10.29
CA LEU A 14 -5.85 -0.77 -11.30
C LEU A 14 -5.51 -2.16 -10.73
N GLY A 15 -4.63 -2.19 -9.73
CA GLY A 15 -4.11 -3.41 -9.13
C GLY A 15 -2.89 -3.16 -8.25
N ILE A 16 -2.24 -4.26 -7.86
CA ILE A 16 -0.96 -4.32 -7.15
C ILE A 16 0.03 -5.07 -8.02
N ALA A 17 1.27 -4.59 -8.09
CA ALA A 17 2.35 -5.30 -8.74
C ALA A 17 2.62 -6.63 -8.03
N GLU A 18 2.89 -7.68 -8.80
CA GLU A 18 3.14 -9.02 -8.25
C GLU A 18 4.28 -9.00 -7.22
N GLU A 19 5.41 -8.39 -7.57
CA GLU A 19 6.58 -8.27 -6.68
C GLU A 19 6.26 -7.53 -5.37
N THR A 20 5.42 -6.49 -5.41
CA THR A 20 5.02 -5.74 -4.20
C THR A 20 4.17 -6.61 -3.27
N LEU A 21 3.27 -7.42 -3.85
CA LEU A 21 2.43 -8.33 -3.07
C LEU A 21 3.28 -9.48 -2.48
N GLU A 22 4.21 -10.03 -3.25
CA GLU A 22 5.16 -11.05 -2.77
C GLU A 22 6.03 -10.51 -1.62
N PHE A 23 6.59 -9.31 -1.78
CA PHE A 23 7.32 -8.63 -0.71
C PHE A 23 6.50 -8.50 0.58
N ALA A 24 5.21 -8.16 0.47
CA ALA A 24 4.34 -8.07 1.63
C ALA A 24 4.08 -9.44 2.28
N MET A 25 3.97 -10.52 1.49
CA MET A 25 3.83 -11.89 2.02
C MET A 25 5.10 -12.34 2.73
N GLU A 26 6.28 -12.15 2.14
CA GLU A 26 7.57 -12.49 2.75
C GLU A 26 7.80 -11.71 4.04
N SER A 27 7.48 -10.41 4.03
CA SER A 27 7.55 -9.56 5.22
C SER A 27 6.59 -10.02 6.33
N SER A 28 5.41 -10.52 5.93
CA SER A 28 4.43 -11.11 6.84
C SER A 28 4.94 -12.39 7.48
N GLU A 29 5.56 -13.28 6.70
CA GLU A 29 6.19 -14.50 7.20
C GLU A 29 7.37 -14.19 8.14
N ALA A 30 8.23 -13.25 7.75
CA ALA A 30 9.38 -12.82 8.55
C ALA A 30 8.98 -12.16 9.89
N SER A 31 7.81 -11.52 9.92
CA SER A 31 7.28 -10.88 11.14
C SER A 31 6.61 -11.87 12.09
N HIS A 32 6.31 -13.10 11.64
CA HIS A 32 5.62 -14.11 12.44
C HIS A 32 6.37 -14.41 13.76
N PRO A 33 5.68 -14.48 14.92
CA PRO A 33 4.23 -14.52 15.13
C PRO A 33 3.56 -13.16 15.35
N ASN A 34 4.24 -12.04 15.06
CA ASN A 34 3.66 -10.71 15.15
C ASN A 34 2.95 -10.34 13.84
N GLU A 35 2.00 -9.40 13.92
CA GLU A 35 1.39 -8.82 12.73
C GLU A 35 2.38 -7.87 12.03
N TYR A 36 2.51 -8.05 10.72
CA TYR A 36 3.14 -7.08 9.83
C TYR A 36 2.13 -5.97 9.51
N MET A 37 2.59 -4.73 9.30
CA MET A 37 1.76 -3.59 8.91
C MET A 37 2.55 -2.59 8.07
N GLY A 38 1.95 -2.14 6.97
CA GLY A 38 2.49 -1.12 6.08
C GLY A 38 1.40 -0.34 5.35
N PHE A 39 1.79 0.76 4.73
CA PHE A 39 0.91 1.60 3.91
C PHE A 39 1.22 1.43 2.43
N LEU A 40 0.16 1.32 1.62
CA LEU A 40 0.29 1.10 0.19
C LEU A 40 0.55 2.42 -0.54
N ARG A 41 1.56 2.42 -1.40
CA ARG A 41 1.89 3.50 -2.34
C ARG A 41 1.74 2.99 -3.75
N GLY A 42 1.46 3.90 -4.68
CA GLY A 42 1.31 3.51 -6.09
C GLY A 42 1.95 4.49 -7.05
N THR A 43 2.28 3.94 -8.21
CA THR A 43 2.86 4.63 -9.36
C THR A 43 1.80 4.78 -10.44
N GLU A 44 1.85 5.89 -11.18
CA GLU A 44 1.00 6.10 -12.36
C GLU A 44 1.27 5.00 -13.39
N ALA A 45 0.19 4.38 -13.88
CA ALA A 45 0.25 3.25 -14.81
C ALA A 45 1.05 3.58 -16.09
N GLU A 46 0.97 4.82 -16.57
CA GLU A 46 1.76 5.31 -17.72
C GLU A 46 3.27 5.21 -17.49
N ARG A 47 3.75 5.41 -16.26
CA ARG A 47 5.18 5.31 -15.90
C ARG A 47 5.67 3.86 -15.85
N LEU A 48 4.74 2.92 -15.72
CA LEU A 48 4.99 1.48 -15.77
C LEU A 48 4.78 0.89 -17.17
N GLY A 49 4.63 1.76 -18.19
CA GLY A 49 4.43 1.33 -19.58
C GLY A 49 3.03 0.76 -19.88
N LEU A 50 2.05 0.96 -19.01
CA LEU A 50 0.67 0.51 -19.24
C LEU A 50 -0.11 1.54 -20.06
N GLU A 51 -0.79 1.08 -21.11
CA GLU A 51 -1.65 1.92 -21.97
C GLU A 51 -3.04 2.21 -21.33
N ARG A 52 -3.08 2.53 -20.03
CA ARG A 52 -4.31 2.83 -19.28
C ARG A 52 -4.05 3.88 -18.21
N ASP A 53 -5.05 4.73 -17.96
CA ASP A 53 -5.01 5.70 -16.86
C ASP A 53 -5.33 5.03 -15.52
N GLY A 54 -4.56 5.36 -14.48
CA GLY A 54 -4.78 4.90 -13.11
C GLY A 54 -3.49 4.69 -12.34
N LEU A 55 -3.61 4.10 -11.15
CA LEU A 55 -2.49 3.80 -10.26
C LEU A 55 -2.32 2.28 -10.10
N VAL A 56 -1.07 1.83 -10.08
CA VAL A 56 -0.70 0.48 -9.66
C VAL A 56 0.00 0.59 -8.31
N ILE A 57 -0.39 -0.23 -7.34
CA ILE A 57 0.33 -0.32 -6.06
C ILE A 57 1.67 -0.98 -6.33
N THR A 58 2.75 -0.26 -6.04
CA THR A 58 4.13 -0.64 -6.39
C THR A 58 5.05 -0.68 -5.18
N ASP A 59 4.61 -0.17 -4.03
CA ASP A 59 5.46 -0.04 -2.86
C ASP A 59 4.67 -0.14 -1.54
N VAL A 60 5.33 -0.58 -0.49
CA VAL A 60 4.80 -0.68 0.87
C VAL A 60 5.68 0.11 1.83
N LEU A 61 5.15 1.23 2.30
CA LEU A 61 5.82 2.05 3.30
C LEU A 61 5.63 1.46 4.70
N VAL A 62 6.70 0.96 5.30
CA VAL A 62 6.73 0.55 6.70
C VAL A 62 7.11 1.74 7.57
N VAL A 63 6.27 2.07 8.55
CA VAL A 63 6.53 3.21 9.46
C VAL A 63 7.39 2.76 10.65
N PRO A 64 8.57 3.35 10.86
CA PRO A 64 9.40 3.05 12.03
C PRO A 64 8.68 3.37 13.34
N GLY A 65 8.71 2.44 14.30
CA GLY A 65 8.02 2.58 15.59
C GLY A 65 6.55 2.13 15.59
N THR A 66 6.12 1.38 14.57
CA THR A 66 4.84 0.67 14.59
C THR A 66 4.82 -0.33 15.75
N GLU A 67 4.00 -0.08 16.76
CA GLU A 67 3.80 -1.02 17.87
C GLU A 67 2.99 -2.20 17.33
N SER A 68 3.70 -3.29 17.05
CA SER A 68 3.13 -4.52 16.52
C SER A 68 3.13 -5.59 17.61
N ASN A 69 2.02 -6.32 17.73
CA ASN A 69 1.90 -7.50 18.56
C ASN A 69 1.18 -8.60 17.76
N SER A 70 0.90 -9.76 18.37
CA SER A 70 0.31 -10.92 17.67
C SER A 70 -1.16 -10.74 17.24
N VAL A 71 -1.80 -9.61 17.58
CA VAL A 71 -3.23 -9.34 17.32
C VAL A 71 -3.53 -7.94 16.79
N SER A 72 -2.52 -7.07 16.70
CA SER A 72 -2.68 -5.69 16.21
C SER A 72 -1.33 -5.06 15.89
N ALA A 73 -1.29 -4.20 14.87
CA ALA A 73 -0.24 -3.22 14.66
C ALA A 73 -0.83 -1.81 14.58
N THR A 74 -0.39 -0.90 15.45
CA THR A 74 -0.90 0.49 15.51
C THR A 74 0.18 1.49 15.14
N VAL A 75 -0.12 2.40 14.21
CA VAL A 75 0.77 3.50 13.81
C VAL A 75 0.24 4.83 14.32
N LYS A 76 1.11 5.67 14.91
CA LYS A 76 0.74 7.05 15.26
C LYS A 76 0.66 7.88 13.99
N THR A 77 -0.51 8.50 13.78
CA THR A 77 -0.79 9.42 12.65
C THR A 77 0.32 10.44 12.36
N SER A 78 0.99 10.95 13.40
CA SER A 78 2.06 11.96 13.28
C SER A 78 3.36 11.43 12.67
N GLN A 79 3.49 10.12 12.45
CA GLN A 79 4.67 9.48 11.88
C GLN A 79 4.49 9.12 10.40
N ILE A 80 3.31 9.37 9.83
CA ILE A 80 3.06 9.17 8.40
C ILE A 80 3.46 10.46 7.69
N PRO A 81 4.40 10.42 6.72
CA PRO A 81 4.80 11.63 5.98
C PRO A 81 3.60 12.28 5.27
N ASN A 82 3.52 13.62 5.31
CA ASN A 82 2.37 14.39 4.80
C ASN A 82 2.18 14.31 3.27
N ASP A 83 3.24 13.93 2.56
CA ASP A 83 3.32 13.73 1.12
C ASP A 83 2.85 12.34 0.67
N VAL A 84 2.61 11.42 1.61
CA VAL A 84 2.13 10.07 1.27
C VAL A 84 0.63 10.09 1.06
N LYS A 85 0.19 10.18 -0.20
CA LYS A 85 -1.17 9.75 -0.57
C LYS A 85 -1.26 8.23 -0.45
N ALA A 86 -1.33 7.73 0.79
CA ALA A 86 -1.49 6.30 1.06
C ALA A 86 -2.77 5.81 0.37
N LEU A 87 -2.62 4.86 -0.55
CA LEU A 87 -3.73 4.23 -1.26
C LEU A 87 -4.54 3.31 -0.33
N GLY A 88 -3.90 2.87 0.75
CA GLY A 88 -4.51 2.25 1.91
C GLY A 88 -3.46 1.50 2.71
N SER A 89 -3.79 0.30 3.20
CA SER A 89 -2.91 -0.45 4.11
C SER A 89 -2.76 -1.91 3.72
N VAL A 90 -1.69 -2.54 4.19
CA VAL A 90 -1.50 -3.98 4.18
C VAL A 90 -1.08 -4.44 5.56
N HIS A 91 -1.69 -5.50 6.07
CA HIS A 91 -1.27 -6.13 7.31
C HIS A 91 -1.44 -7.64 7.29
N SER A 92 -0.81 -8.33 8.24
CA SER A 92 -0.85 -9.78 8.33
C SER A 92 -1.59 -10.28 9.57
N HIS A 93 -2.27 -11.43 9.43
CA HIS A 93 -2.94 -12.15 10.51
C HIS A 93 -2.23 -13.51 10.74
N PRO A 94 -1.39 -13.63 11.78
CA PRO A 94 -0.65 -14.85 12.12
C PRO A 94 -1.55 -16.07 12.39
N ASN A 95 -2.83 -15.85 12.71
CA ASN A 95 -3.83 -16.90 12.94
C ASN A 95 -4.47 -17.45 11.64
N GLY A 96 -4.15 -16.87 10.48
CA GLY A 96 -4.66 -17.29 9.16
C GLY A 96 -6.08 -16.82 8.83
N VAL A 97 -6.76 -16.12 9.72
CA VAL A 97 -8.08 -15.54 9.42
C VAL A 97 -7.88 -14.35 8.48
N ILE A 98 -8.63 -14.33 7.37
CA ILE A 98 -8.58 -13.21 6.41
C ILE A 98 -9.93 -12.49 6.44
N SER A 99 -10.15 -11.77 7.54
CA SER A 99 -11.32 -10.95 7.81
C SER A 99 -10.92 -9.80 8.73
N PRO A 100 -11.35 -8.56 8.46
CA PRO A 100 -10.97 -7.42 9.28
C PRO A 100 -11.53 -7.54 10.69
N SER A 101 -10.69 -7.21 11.68
CA SER A 101 -11.08 -6.98 13.07
C SER A 101 -11.70 -5.59 13.25
N SER A 102 -12.32 -5.32 14.41
CA SER A 102 -12.77 -3.96 14.74
C SER A 102 -11.61 -2.96 14.90
N ALA A 103 -10.39 -3.43 15.19
CA ALA A 103 -9.20 -2.58 15.21
C ALA A 103 -8.77 -2.24 13.77
N ASP A 104 -8.79 -3.22 12.87
CA ASP A 104 -8.43 -3.04 11.46
C ASP A 104 -9.32 -1.99 10.79
N LEU A 105 -10.64 -2.06 11.03
CA LEU A 105 -11.60 -1.09 10.50
C LEU A 105 -11.32 0.35 10.92
N GLN A 106 -10.71 0.57 12.09
CA GLN A 106 -10.31 1.92 12.51
C GLN A 106 -9.11 2.44 11.72
N THR A 107 -8.22 1.54 11.28
CA THR A 107 -7.10 1.85 10.37
C THR A 107 -7.57 2.06 8.93
N PHE A 108 -8.68 1.40 8.53
CA PHE A 108 -9.23 1.47 7.17
C PHE A 108 -9.81 2.84 6.78
N GLY A 109 -9.95 3.77 7.73
CA GLY A 109 -10.40 5.13 7.42
C GLY A 109 -9.45 5.94 6.52
N ARG A 110 -8.25 5.43 6.23
CA ARG A 110 -7.24 6.09 5.37
C ARG A 110 -6.93 5.26 4.13
N GLY A 111 -7.37 5.74 2.98
CA GLY A 111 -7.20 5.06 1.69
C GLY A 111 -8.47 4.39 1.19
N SER A 112 -8.38 3.76 0.04
CA SER A 112 -9.50 3.11 -0.66
C SER A 112 -9.37 1.59 -0.74
N VAL A 113 -8.19 1.02 -0.46
CA VAL A 113 -7.94 -0.43 -0.52
C VAL A 113 -7.07 -0.92 0.63
N HIS A 114 -7.50 -2.00 1.27
CA HIS A 114 -6.83 -2.60 2.42
C HIS A 114 -6.61 -4.10 2.19
N ILE A 115 -5.38 -4.55 2.36
CA ILE A 115 -4.97 -5.94 2.13
C ILE A 115 -4.77 -6.61 3.49
N ILE A 116 -5.36 -7.80 3.67
CA ILE A 116 -5.07 -8.68 4.80
C ILE A 116 -4.42 -9.95 4.25
N ILE A 117 -3.27 -10.33 4.81
CA ILE A 117 -2.54 -11.56 4.47
C ILE A 117 -2.62 -12.52 5.65
N GLY A 118 -3.17 -13.71 5.47
CA GLY A 118 -3.24 -14.74 6.49
C GLY A 118 -2.06 -15.71 6.44
N ALA A 119 -1.63 -16.22 7.60
CA ALA A 119 -0.79 -17.42 7.62
C ALA A 119 -1.49 -18.60 6.90
N PRO A 120 -0.78 -19.45 6.14
CA PRO A 120 0.67 -19.55 6.01
C PRO A 120 1.30 -18.70 4.89
N TYR A 121 0.73 -17.54 4.55
CA TYR A 121 1.32 -16.51 3.67
C TYR A 121 1.61 -16.99 2.23
N ARG A 122 0.81 -17.92 1.70
CA ARG A 122 0.95 -18.39 0.32
C ARG A 122 0.31 -17.41 -0.65
N GLN A 123 0.59 -17.60 -1.94
CA GLN A 123 0.12 -16.76 -3.05
C GLN A 123 -1.38 -16.40 -3.04
N HIS A 124 -2.23 -17.24 -2.43
CA HIS A 124 -3.69 -17.02 -2.34
C HIS A 124 -4.20 -16.73 -0.92
N ASP A 125 -3.31 -16.64 0.07
CA ASP A 125 -3.67 -16.41 1.47
C ASP A 125 -3.82 -14.92 1.78
N TRP A 126 -4.51 -14.18 0.90
CA TRP A 126 -4.77 -12.76 1.09
C TRP A 126 -6.12 -12.34 0.50
N LYS A 127 -6.66 -11.22 0.98
CA LYS A 127 -7.85 -10.56 0.40
C LYS A 127 -7.74 -9.05 0.49
N ALA A 128 -8.38 -8.37 -0.45
CA ALA A 128 -8.58 -6.93 -0.43
C ALA A 128 -9.96 -6.56 0.12
N PHE A 129 -10.02 -5.41 0.80
CA PHE A 129 -11.19 -4.82 1.40
C PHE A 129 -11.25 -3.32 1.08
N ASP A 130 -12.46 -2.77 1.01
CA ASP A 130 -12.66 -1.32 0.96
C ASP A 130 -12.59 -0.68 2.36
N SER A 131 -12.75 0.64 2.44
CA SER A 131 -12.70 1.39 3.70
C SER A 131 -13.84 1.04 4.68
N GLN A 132 -14.86 0.30 4.24
CA GLN A 132 -15.95 -0.21 5.10
C GLN A 132 -15.70 -1.66 5.53
N GLY A 133 -14.56 -2.25 5.16
CA GLY A 133 -14.23 -3.65 5.43
C GLY A 133 -14.98 -4.64 4.56
N LYS A 134 -15.63 -4.19 3.48
CA LYS A 134 -16.28 -5.08 2.52
C LYS A 134 -15.24 -5.58 1.52
N ARG A 135 -15.29 -6.87 1.22
CA ARG A 135 -14.39 -7.49 0.24
C ARG A 135 -14.49 -6.77 -1.11
N THR A 136 -13.34 -6.42 -1.66
CA THR A 136 -13.18 -5.86 -3.02
C THR A 136 -12.24 -6.73 -3.84
N THR A 137 -12.21 -6.50 -5.15
CA THR A 137 -11.26 -7.14 -6.07
C THR A 137 -10.06 -6.23 -6.24
N LEU A 138 -8.86 -6.81 -6.16
CA LEU A 138 -7.61 -6.14 -6.50
C LEU A 138 -6.86 -7.06 -7.46
N ASN A 139 -6.54 -6.55 -8.64
CA ASN A 139 -5.81 -7.33 -9.65
C ASN A 139 -4.34 -7.42 -9.24
N VAL A 140 -3.73 -8.59 -9.47
CA VAL A 140 -2.27 -8.72 -9.49
C VAL A 140 -1.81 -8.40 -10.90
N ILE A 141 -0.85 -7.49 -11.04
CA ILE A 141 -0.36 -6.99 -12.32
C ILE A 141 1.13 -7.34 -12.41
N ASP A 142 1.51 -7.95 -13.52
CA ASP A 142 2.90 -8.17 -13.90
C ASP A 142 3.43 -6.89 -14.58
N VAL A 143 4.31 -6.17 -13.88
CA VAL A 143 4.93 -4.91 -14.32
C VAL A 143 6.34 -4.84 -13.76
N ASP A 144 7.28 -4.30 -14.55
CA ASP A 144 8.62 -3.97 -14.07
C ASP A 144 8.55 -2.79 -13.09
N LEU A 145 9.02 -3.00 -11.86
CA LEU A 145 9.13 -1.93 -10.89
C LEU A 145 10.37 -1.07 -11.19
N PRO A 146 10.29 0.27 -11.12
CA PRO A 146 11.46 1.12 -11.24
C PRO A 146 12.45 0.80 -10.11
N GLU A 147 13.75 0.75 -10.42
CA GLU A 147 14.76 0.48 -9.40
C GLU A 147 14.75 1.57 -8.32
N THR A 148 14.96 1.16 -7.06
CA THR A 148 14.87 2.02 -5.87
C THR A 148 15.80 3.24 -5.89
N GLU A 149 16.80 3.27 -6.77
CA GLU A 149 17.72 4.40 -6.96
C GLU A 149 17.00 5.66 -7.49
N ASP A 150 15.96 5.52 -8.31
CA ASP A 150 15.23 6.67 -8.87
C ASP A 150 14.28 7.35 -7.86
N PHE A 151 14.01 6.72 -6.72
CA PHE A 151 13.06 7.22 -5.70
C PHE A 151 13.71 8.12 -4.63
N PHE A 152 15.05 8.09 -4.52
CA PHE A 152 15.83 8.92 -3.60
C PHE A 152 16.67 9.98 -4.34
N ASP A 153 16.22 10.46 -5.50
CA ASP A 153 16.85 11.63 -6.16
C ASP A 153 16.49 12.95 -5.45
N PHE A 154 16.61 12.97 -4.11
CA PHE A 154 16.82 14.21 -3.38
C PHE A 154 18.32 14.47 -3.44
N THR A 155 18.75 15.23 -4.43
CA THR A 155 20.10 15.78 -4.37
C THR A 155 20.12 16.85 -3.27
N GLN A 156 21.30 17.11 -2.70
CA GLN A 156 21.46 18.21 -1.74
C GLN A 156 21.03 19.56 -2.34
N ALA A 157 21.01 19.68 -3.68
CA ALA A 157 20.55 20.87 -4.38
C ALA A 157 19.02 21.08 -4.29
N ASP A 158 18.22 20.01 -4.26
CA ASP A 158 16.75 20.12 -4.18
C ASP A 158 16.30 20.60 -2.78
N ILE A 159 17.03 20.21 -1.74
CA ILE A 159 16.79 20.66 -0.35
C ILE A 159 17.17 22.14 -0.17
N ASP A 160 18.22 22.60 -0.84
CA ASP A 160 18.69 23.98 -0.77
C ASP A 160 17.78 24.95 -1.55
N GLU A 161 16.97 24.47 -2.50
CA GLU A 161 16.03 25.29 -3.27
C GLU A 161 14.71 25.57 -2.52
N GLU A 162 14.24 24.65 -1.68
CA GLU A 162 13.05 24.86 -0.83
C GLU A 162 13.30 25.76 0.41
N LEU A 163 14.55 25.97 0.80
CA LEU A 163 14.92 26.77 1.98
C LEU A 163 15.22 28.25 1.67
N ARG A 164 14.88 28.75 0.47
CA ARG A 164 15.05 30.16 0.06
C ARG A 164 13.78 31.00 0.13
#